data_AF-A0A2N2WQI4-F1
#
_entry.id   AF-A0A2N2WQI4-F1
#
_cell.length_a   1.000
_cell.length_b   1.000
_cell.length_c   1.000
_cell.angle_alpha   90.00
_cell.angle_beta   90.00
_cell.angle_gamma   90.00
#
_symmetry.space_group_name_H-M   'P 1'
#
loop_
_entity.id
_entity.type
_entity.pdbx_description
1 polymer ?
#
loop_
_entity_poly.entity_id
_entity_poly.type
_entity_poly.pdbx_seq_one_letter_code
_entity_poly.pdbx_strand_id
1 'polypeptide(L)'
;MINSRKVFAVDNVIPNRLGFRFSESKGRLLGNIVFIELLRRGCELFYFSGKYECDFLVKDNLMIKEAIQVTYSLNNENFNSLREDDNPVLMLIKFR
;
A
#
# COMPACT_ATOMS: atom_id res chain seq x y z
N MET A 1 -3.90 22.07 8.15
CA MET A 1 -4.02 20.82 7.36
C MET A 1 -3.47 19.68 8.19
N ILE A 2 -4.31 18.73 8.60
CA ILE A 2 -3.83 17.51 9.27
C ILE A 2 -3.18 16.65 8.19
N ASN A 3 -1.87 16.44 8.27
CA ASN A 3 -1.21 15.51 7.37
C ASN A 3 -1.74 14.10 7.67
N SER A 4 -2.37 13.46 6.68
CA SER A 4 -2.88 12.09 6.83
C SER A 4 -1.68 11.16 7.00
N ARG A 5 -1.52 10.59 8.20
CA ARG A 5 -0.46 9.62 8.49
C ARG A 5 -1.04 8.22 8.39
N LYS A 6 -0.53 7.40 7.46
CA LYS A 6 -0.79 5.95 7.48
C LYS A 6 0.04 5.34 8.63
N VAL A 7 -0.64 4.67 9.57
CA VAL A 7 -0.02 4.04 10.75
C VAL A 7 -0.05 2.52 10.56
N PHE A 8 1.11 1.90 10.73
CA PHE A 8 1.32 0.46 10.58
C PHE A 8 1.82 -0.12 11.89
N ALA A 9 1.40 -1.33 12.22
CA ALA A 9 1.79 -2.02 13.43
C ALA A 9 2.86 -3.07 13.11
N VAL A 10 3.93 -3.15 13.91
CA VAL A 10 4.96 -4.19 13.71
C VAL A 10 4.39 -5.59 13.93
N ASP A 11 3.52 -5.73 14.93
CA ASP A 11 2.78 -6.96 15.18
C ASP A 11 1.40 -6.90 14.52
N ASN A 12 1.16 -7.79 13.54
CA ASN A 12 -0.11 -7.93 12.85
C ASN A 12 -1.28 -8.37 13.76
N VAL A 13 -1.00 -8.94 14.95
CA VAL A 13 -2.03 -9.29 15.93
C VAL A 13 -2.74 -8.04 16.46
N ILE A 14 -2.04 -6.91 16.57
CA ILE A 14 -2.58 -5.65 17.08
C ILE A 14 -3.72 -5.12 16.18
N PRO A 15 -3.52 -4.86 14.88
CA PRO A 15 -4.60 -4.39 14.00
C PRO A 15 -5.68 -5.46 13.81
N ASN A 16 -5.35 -6.75 13.90
CA ASN A 16 -6.33 -7.84 13.80
C ASN A 16 -7.25 -7.95 15.03
N ARG A 17 -6.73 -7.64 16.23
CA ARG A 17 -7.46 -7.81 17.50
C ARG A 17 -8.13 -6.52 17.98
N LEU A 18 -7.52 -5.36 17.71
CA LEU A 18 -8.03 -4.05 18.12
C LEU A 18 -8.77 -3.31 16.99
N GLY A 19 -8.60 -3.73 15.74
CA GLY A 19 -9.35 -3.17 14.61
C GLY A 19 -10.80 -3.64 14.60
N PHE A 20 -11.73 -2.74 14.29
CA PHE A 20 -13.13 -3.11 14.03
C PHE A 20 -13.18 -4.17 12.92
N ARG A 21 -13.79 -5.33 13.23
CA ARG A 21 -13.84 -6.52 12.37
C ARG A 21 -14.84 -6.37 11.21
N PHE A 22 -14.63 -5.39 10.33
CA PHE A 22 -15.32 -5.30 9.04
C PHE A 22 -14.47 -5.95 7.93
N SER A 23 -15.07 -6.20 6.75
CA SER A 23 -14.38 -6.74 5.56
C SER A 23 -13.16 -5.92 5.13
N GLU A 24 -13.11 -4.65 5.51
CA GLU A 24 -11.97 -3.73 5.42
C GLU A 24 -10.69 -4.24 6.10
N SER A 25 -10.81 -5.13 7.09
CA SER A 25 -9.70 -5.67 7.86
C SER A 25 -8.67 -6.43 6.99
N LYS A 26 -9.12 -7.15 5.96
CA LYS A 26 -8.21 -7.92 5.08
C LYS A 26 -7.30 -7.02 4.26
N GLY A 27 -7.83 -5.93 3.71
CA GLY A 27 -7.04 -4.95 2.96
C GLY A 27 -6.00 -4.26 3.84
N ARG A 28 -6.40 -3.86 5.06
CA ARG A 28 -5.48 -3.23 6.03
C ARG A 28 -4.39 -4.19 6.51
N LEU A 29 -4.73 -5.44 6.80
CA LEU A 29 -3.75 -6.46 7.19
C LEU A 29 -2.75 -6.74 6.06
N LEU A 30 -3.25 -6.86 4.83
CA LEU A 30 -2.39 -7.05 3.66
C LEU A 30 -1.45 -5.86 3.46
N GLY A 31 -1.96 -4.63 3.53
CA GLY A 31 -1.14 -3.42 3.47
C GLY A 31 -0.05 -3.38 4.55
N ASN A 32 -0.39 -3.80 5.78
CA ASN A 32 0.57 -3.88 6.88
C ASN A 32 1.66 -4.94 6.65
N ILE A 33 1.30 -6.11 6.12
CA ILE A 33 2.26 -7.15 5.73
C ILE A 33 3.22 -6.64 4.64
N VAL A 34 2.69 -6.01 3.59
CA VAL A 34 3.49 -5.47 2.50
C VAL A 34 4.43 -4.37 3.02
N PHE A 35 3.94 -3.48 3.87
CA PHE A 35 4.76 -2.45 4.51
C PHE A 35 5.94 -3.03 5.29
N ILE A 36 5.68 -4.03 6.15
CA ILE A 36 6.73 -4.69 6.95
C ILE A 36 7.75 -5.37 6.03
N GLU A 37 7.32 -6.06 4.98
CA GLU A 37 8.22 -6.73 4.04
C GLU A 37 9.12 -5.74 3.29
N LEU A 38 8.55 -4.62 2.81
CA LEU A 38 9.32 -3.57 2.15
C LEU A 38 10.34 -2.91 3.10
N LEU A 39 9.96 -2.65 4.35
CA LEU A 39 10.90 -2.17 5.36
C LEU A 39 12.02 -3.17 5.64
N ARG A 40 11.71 -4.47 5.72
CA ARG A 40 12.72 -5.54 5.91
C ARG A 40 13.72 -5.63 4.76
N ARG A 41 13.32 -5.23 3.55
CA ARG A 41 14.19 -5.12 2.38
C ARG A 41 15.03 -3.84 2.36
N GLY A 42 14.84 -2.95 3.33
CA GLY A 42 15.55 -1.67 3.42
C GLY A 42 15.00 -0.61 2.46
N CYS A 43 13.76 -0.76 1.97
CA CYS A 43 13.15 0.23 1.08
C CYS A 43 12.80 1.52 1.84
N GLU A 44 13.06 2.67 1.23
CA GLU A 44 12.55 3.96 1.70
C GLU A 44 11.14 4.18 1.14
N LEU A 45 10.14 4.25 2.03
CA LEU A 45 8.72 4.23 1.67
C LEU A 45 8.04 5.58 1.89
N PHE A 46 7.27 6.01 0.91
CA PHE A 46 6.40 7.19 0.97
C PHE A 46 4.97 6.81 0.57
N TYR A 47 4.00 7.64 0.93
CA TYR A 47 2.63 7.54 0.43
C TYR A 47 2.33 8.72 -0.50
N PHE A 48 1.49 8.51 -1.51
CA PHE A 48 1.05 9.57 -2.40
C PHE A 48 -0.47 9.49 -2.58
N SER A 49 -1.11 10.64 -2.35
CA SER A 49 -2.55 10.82 -2.49
C SER A 49 -2.79 12.09 -3.30
N GLY A 50 -3.08 11.93 -4.59
CA GLY A 50 -3.34 13.02 -5.53
C GLY A 50 -4.51 12.68 -6.46
N LYS A 51 -4.37 12.98 -7.76
CA LYS A 51 -5.31 12.53 -8.81
C LYS A 51 -5.41 11.00 -8.88
N TYR A 52 -4.30 10.34 -8.58
CA TYR A 52 -4.19 8.90 -8.37
C TYR A 52 -3.63 8.65 -6.97
N GLU A 53 -4.03 7.55 -6.35
CA GLU A 53 -3.53 7.12 -5.04
C GLU A 53 -2.71 5.85 -5.22
N CYS A 54 -1.60 5.75 -4.48
CA CYS A 54 -0.91 4.49 -4.27
C CYS A 54 -0.62 4.31 -2.77
N ASP A 55 -0.51 3.05 -2.33
CA ASP A 55 -0.22 2.76 -0.93
C ASP A 55 1.24 3.05 -0.58
N PHE A 56 2.17 2.67 -1.47
CA PHE A 56 3.60 2.85 -1.25
C PHE A 56 4.31 3.33 -2.51
N LEU A 57 5.18 4.31 -2.35
CA LEU A 57 6.22 4.67 -3.29
C LEU A 57 7.55 4.23 -2.71
N VAL A 58 8.32 3.45 -3.46
CA VAL A 58 9.70 3.09 -3.14
C VAL A 58 10.62 4.11 -3.78
N LYS A 59 11.42 4.77 -2.95
CA LYS A 59 12.41 5.75 -3.40
C LYS A 59 13.80 5.15 -3.34
N ASP A 60 14.63 5.55 -4.31
CA ASP A 60 16.08 5.40 -4.27
C ASP A 60 16.70 6.78 -4.47
N ASN A 61 17.29 7.33 -3.41
CA ASN A 61 17.84 8.69 -3.35
C ASN A 61 16.82 9.79 -3.67
N LEU A 62 16.84 10.33 -4.89
CA LEU A 62 15.95 11.38 -5.37
C LEU A 62 14.92 10.87 -6.39
N MET A 63 14.99 9.60 -6.76
CA MET A 63 14.16 9.02 -7.81
C MET A 63 13.13 8.06 -7.22
N ILE A 64 11.89 8.16 -7.69
CA ILE A 64 10.89 7.13 -7.44
C ILE A 64 11.25 5.91 -8.30
N LYS A 65 11.51 4.79 -7.64
CA LYS A 65 11.85 3.51 -8.25
C LYS A 65 10.60 2.72 -8.57
N GLU A 66 9.67 2.67 -7.61
CA GLU A 66 8.46 1.86 -7.72
C GLU A 66 7.24 2.53 -7.10
N ALA A 67 6.06 2.25 -7.67
CA ALA A 67 4.76 2.51 -7.08
C ALA A 67 4.06 1.17 -6.80
N ILE A 68 3.44 1.05 -5.65
CA ILE A 68 2.83 -0.20 -5.19
C ILE A 68 1.43 0.14 -4.67
N GLN A 69 0.43 -0.46 -5.32
CA GLN A 69 -0.94 -0.51 -4.83
C GLN A 69 -1.20 -1.90 -4.26
N VAL A 70 -1.72 -1.95 -3.04
CA VAL A 70 -2.11 -3.19 -2.40
C VAL A 70 -3.62 -3.37 -2.53
N THR A 71 -4.04 -4.54 -3.01
CA THR A 71 -5.45 -4.92 -3.04
C THR A 71 -5.62 -6.41 -2.79
N TYR A 72 -6.64 -6.77 -2.00
CA TYR A 72 -6.98 -8.17 -1.76
C TYR A 72 -7.70 -8.79 -2.96
N SER A 73 -8.48 -8.00 -3.71
CA SER A 73 -9.21 -8.45 -4.89
C SER A 73 -9.15 -7.39 -5.97
N LEU A 74 -8.70 -7.77 -7.17
CA LEU A 74 -8.67 -6.88 -8.32
C LEU A 74 -10.07 -6.75 -8.94
N ASN A 75 -10.52 -5.53 -9.20
CA ASN A 75 -11.76 -5.23 -9.90
C ASN A 75 -11.55 -4.04 -10.85
N ASN A 76 -12.51 -3.74 -11.72
CA ASN A 76 -12.33 -2.66 -12.71
C ASN A 76 -12.17 -1.28 -12.04
N GLU A 77 -12.75 -1.07 -10.87
CA GLU A 77 -12.66 0.20 -10.14
C GLU A 77 -11.23 0.45 -9.62
N ASN A 78 -10.67 -0.50 -8.88
CA ASN A 78 -9.32 -0.40 -8.33
C ASN A 78 -8.23 -0.58 -9.37
N PHE A 79 -8.55 -1.13 -10.54
CA PHE A 79 -7.65 -1.17 -11.67
C PHE A 79 -7.58 0.17 -12.39
N ASN A 80 -8.71 0.88 -12.53
CA ASN A 80 -8.78 2.17 -13.21
C ASN A 80 -8.23 3.32 -12.37
N SER A 81 -8.24 3.21 -11.04
CA SER A 81 -7.60 4.19 -10.14
C SER A 81 -6.06 4.19 -10.22
N LEU A 82 -5.46 3.30 -11.01
CA LEU A 82 -4.01 3.05 -11.08
C LEU A 82 -3.34 3.44 -12.39
N ARG A 83 -4.03 4.12 -13.30
CA ARG A 83 -3.49 4.45 -14.63
C ARG A 83 -3.19 5.94 -14.78
N GLU A 84 -1.91 6.26 -14.87
CA GLU A 84 -1.43 7.33 -15.74
C GLU A 84 -0.70 6.64 -16.92
N ASP A 85 -0.91 7.14 -18.14
CA ASP A 85 -0.37 6.58 -19.38
C ASP A 85 1.15 6.29 -19.27
N ASP A 86 1.57 5.09 -19.69
CA ASP A 86 2.95 4.67 -20.00
C ASP A 86 4.03 4.52 -18.90
N ASN A 87 3.70 4.28 -17.62
CA ASN A 87 4.72 3.75 -16.68
C ASN A 87 4.15 2.72 -15.68
N PRO A 88 4.28 1.42 -15.94
CA PRO A 88 3.79 0.38 -15.04
C PRO A 88 4.89 0.04 -14.05
N VAL A 89 4.98 0.79 -12.96
CA VAL A 89 5.54 0.16 -11.76
C VAL A 89 4.36 -0.23 -10.89
N LEU A 90 3.98 -1.50 -11.02
CA LEU A 90 2.78 -2.04 -10.41
C LEU A 90 3.10 -3.45 -9.89
N MET A 91 3.47 -3.56 -8.62
CA MET A 91 3.51 -4.86 -7.96
C MET A 91 2.15 -5.14 -7.31
N LEU A 92 1.25 -5.78 -8.08
CA LEU A 92 -0.01 -6.31 -7.55
C LEU A 92 0.28 -7.66 -6.86
N ILE A 93 0.41 -7.64 -5.53
CA ILE A 93 0.54 -8.89 -4.76
C ILE A 93 -0.85 -9.49 -4.51
N LYS A 94 -1.30 -10.33 -5.44
CA LYS A 94 -2.52 -11.15 -5.26
C LYS A 94 -2.19 -12.37 -4.40
N PHE A 95 -2.61 -12.38 -3.14
CA PHE A 95 -2.59 -13.61 -2.33
C PHE A 95 -3.82 -14.46 -2.65
N ARG A 96 -3.59 -15.70 -3.08
CA ARG A 96 -4.61 -16.70 -3.41
C ARG A 96 -5.13 -17.38 -2.15
#